data_AF-A0A4U7EAR2-F1
#
_entry.id   AF-A0A4U7EAR2-F1
#
_cell.length_a   1.000
_cell.length_b   1.000
_cell.length_c   1.000
_cell.angle_alpha   90.00
_cell.angle_beta   90.00
_cell.angle_gamma   90.00
#
_symmetry.space_group_name_H-M   'P 1'
#
loop_
_entity.id
_entity.type
_entity.pdbx_description
1 polymer ?
#
loop_
_entity_poly.entity_id
_entity_poly.type
_entity_poly.pdbx_seq_one_letter_code
_entity_poly.pdbx_strand_id
1 'polypeptide(L)'
;MVSSEEFYALSQEEQQKLVDERRVILDQNPVREIPEYGAPIRILDKTLTTAIFDRLQNSRYTISELADEIGVRDKFVRNVINKHRHRRFEKLLDEYSAVLRAKATNGPALVYSLESIPYFARVMDPTLSCSLLRWNDLLAERLDATERIPAGKVTDIDEDYAWVISNYWDLDPDDTFDFITEFDRRYVETALGPLPLVSNAEKYESVRRRLGEAENAYARRKGIDDTTPHEQVDTFAGEHAEGGGMGFYQSLSLILFDLLEYARNEDLSVQDAVEHQLDVVLEWMEPEHNNQNDVPTQADNESVSEDSTGSSELRPTSNTDDEEFDWNERELLIDLVALTQELGRLPNETEINDRTRFSHRAYVEKFGSLMAAFRSAGILTEDVSNN
;
A
#
# COMPACT_ATOMS: atom_id res chain seq x y z
N MET A 1 -19.49 -19.02 18.49
CA MET A 1 -19.32 -20.47 18.36
C MET A 1 -20.64 -21.11 17.92
N VAL A 2 -20.77 -21.38 16.62
CA VAL A 2 -21.94 -22.06 16.02
C VAL A 2 -21.79 -23.56 16.27
N SER A 3 -22.83 -24.23 16.77
CA SER A 3 -22.79 -25.67 16.98
C SER A 3 -22.85 -26.45 15.66
N SER A 4 -22.41 -27.71 15.65
CA SER A 4 -22.50 -28.55 14.45
C SER A 4 -23.95 -28.70 13.96
N GLU A 5 -24.92 -28.76 14.90
CA GLU A 5 -26.34 -28.86 14.58
C GLU A 5 -26.88 -27.56 13.95
N GLU A 6 -26.44 -26.40 14.45
CA GLU A 6 -26.80 -25.10 13.89
C GLU A 6 -26.26 -24.93 12.48
N PHE A 7 -25.04 -25.39 12.20
CA PHE A 7 -24.46 -25.33 10.85
C PHE A 7 -25.28 -26.09 9.82
N TYR A 8 -25.65 -27.34 10.12
CA TYR A 8 -26.43 -28.14 9.18
C TYR A 8 -27.89 -27.69 9.07
N ALA A 9 -28.35 -26.82 9.98
CA ALA A 9 -29.65 -26.16 9.90
C ALA A 9 -29.63 -24.89 9.04
N LEU A 10 -28.45 -24.33 8.72
CA LEU A 10 -28.31 -23.19 7.81
C LEU A 10 -28.68 -23.58 6.37
N SER A 11 -28.99 -22.58 5.55
CA SER A 11 -29.15 -22.79 4.12
C SER A 11 -27.85 -23.26 3.46
N GLN A 12 -27.95 -23.93 2.31
CA GLN A 12 -26.78 -24.42 1.59
C GLN A 12 -25.83 -23.28 1.17
N GLU A 13 -26.37 -22.10 0.85
CA GLU A 13 -25.60 -20.91 0.51
C GLU A 13 -24.78 -20.38 1.70
N GLU A 14 -25.37 -20.33 2.89
CA GLU A 14 -24.69 -19.91 4.12
C GLU A 14 -23.61 -20.92 4.54
N GLN A 15 -23.89 -22.22 4.41
CA GLN A 15 -22.91 -23.27 4.65
C GLN A 15 -21.72 -23.15 3.69
N GLN A 16 -21.99 -22.92 2.39
CA GLN A 16 -20.95 -22.75 1.38
C GLN A 16 -20.09 -21.51 1.67
N LYS A 17 -20.71 -20.39 2.05
CA LYS A 17 -19.99 -19.18 2.45
C LYS A 17 -18.98 -19.43 3.57
N LEU A 18 -19.38 -20.15 4.62
CA LEU A 18 -18.49 -20.51 5.74
C LEU A 18 -17.34 -21.43 5.32
N VAL A 19 -17.57 -22.33 4.36
CA VAL A 19 -16.55 -23.20 3.78
C VAL A 19 -15.55 -22.40 2.94
N ASP A 20 -16.05 -21.51 2.09
CA ASP A 20 -15.24 -20.64 1.22
C ASP A 20 -14.34 -19.71 2.06
N GLU A 21 -14.88 -19.18 3.17
CA GLU A 21 -14.15 -18.38 4.16
C GLU A 21 -13.14 -19.20 5.01
N ARG A 22 -13.00 -20.51 4.77
CA ARG A 22 -12.10 -21.42 5.52
C ARG A 22 -12.42 -21.51 7.02
N ARG A 23 -13.69 -21.34 7.40
CA ARG A 23 -14.11 -21.31 8.81
C ARG A 23 -14.54 -22.67 9.35
N VAL A 24 -14.89 -23.61 8.47
CA VAL A 24 -15.32 -24.96 8.87
C VAL A 24 -14.11 -25.88 8.97
N ILE A 25 -13.91 -26.48 10.15
CA ILE A 25 -12.81 -27.39 10.47
C ILE A 25 -13.35 -28.79 10.74
N LEU A 26 -12.85 -29.79 10.01
CA LEU A 26 -13.12 -31.21 10.22
C LEU A 26 -11.78 -31.94 10.45
N ASP A 27 -11.66 -32.66 11.56
CA ASP A 27 -10.43 -33.38 11.95
C ASP A 27 -9.16 -32.51 11.85
N GLN A 28 -9.23 -31.28 12.37
CA GLN A 28 -8.15 -30.27 12.32
C GLN A 28 -7.79 -29.77 10.91
N ASN A 29 -8.62 -30.03 9.89
CA ASN A 29 -8.43 -29.56 8.53
C ASN A 29 -9.54 -28.57 8.14
N PRO A 30 -9.19 -27.36 7.66
CA PRO A 30 -10.16 -26.50 7.00
C PRO A 30 -10.71 -27.19 5.75
N VAL A 31 -12.02 -27.42 5.72
CA VAL A 31 -12.67 -28.10 4.58
C VAL A 31 -12.71 -27.19 3.36
N ARG A 32 -12.92 -27.82 2.19
CA ARG A 32 -13.09 -27.13 0.89
C ARG A 32 -14.49 -27.29 0.32
N GLU A 33 -15.24 -28.22 0.88
CA GLU A 33 -16.57 -28.62 0.44
C GLU A 33 -17.43 -28.83 1.70
N ILE A 34 -18.74 -28.74 1.54
CA ILE A 34 -19.70 -28.94 2.63
C ILE A 34 -19.58 -30.39 3.13
N PRO A 35 -19.27 -30.63 4.42
CA PRO A 35 -19.13 -31.97 4.97
C PRO A 35 -20.44 -32.74 4.99
N GLU A 36 -20.38 -34.07 4.99
CA GLU A 36 -21.58 -34.92 5.15
C GLU A 36 -22.32 -34.61 6.45
N TYR A 37 -23.65 -34.73 6.41
CA TYR A 37 -24.52 -34.43 7.56
C TYR A 37 -24.15 -35.29 8.77
N GLY A 38 -23.94 -34.64 9.92
CA GLY A 38 -23.59 -35.31 11.18
C GLY A 38 -22.09 -35.52 11.40
N ALA A 39 -21.22 -35.04 10.50
CA ALA A 39 -19.78 -35.01 10.75
C ALA A 39 -19.45 -34.06 11.93
N PRO A 40 -18.50 -34.42 12.81
CA PRO A 40 -18.11 -33.58 13.94
C PRO A 40 -17.25 -32.41 13.45
N ILE A 41 -17.92 -31.31 13.10
CA ILE A 41 -17.29 -30.08 12.62
C ILE A 41 -17.12 -29.05 13.74
N ARG A 42 -16.12 -28.18 13.60
CA ARG A 42 -15.97 -26.97 14.40
C ARG A 42 -15.92 -25.76 13.50
N ILE A 43 -16.61 -24.69 13.89
CA ILE A 43 -16.66 -23.44 13.13
C ILE A 43 -15.86 -22.38 13.86
N LEU A 44 -14.95 -21.74 13.12
CA LEU A 44 -14.20 -20.59 13.59
C LEU A 44 -15.09 -19.33 13.52
N ASP A 45 -15.01 -18.50 14.56
CA ASP A 45 -15.77 -17.24 14.61
C ASP A 45 -15.30 -16.25 13.52
N LYS A 46 -14.03 -16.35 13.08
CA LYS A 46 -13.43 -15.58 11.98
C LYS A 46 -12.70 -16.51 11.00
N THR A 47 -12.27 -15.98 9.85
CA THR A 47 -11.42 -16.74 8.90
C THR A 47 -10.16 -17.25 9.60
N LEU A 48 -9.58 -18.35 9.11
CA LEU A 48 -8.33 -18.88 9.66
C LEU A 48 -7.20 -17.84 9.67
N THR A 49 -7.11 -17.02 8.62
CA THR A 49 -6.11 -15.96 8.49
C THR A 49 -6.26 -14.93 9.60
N THR A 50 -7.47 -14.38 9.78
CA THR A 50 -7.77 -13.39 10.82
C THR A 50 -7.57 -13.98 12.21
N ALA A 51 -8.01 -15.23 12.43
CA ALA A 51 -7.84 -15.92 13.72
C ALA A 51 -6.36 -16.11 14.11
N ILE A 52 -5.46 -16.27 13.12
CA ILE A 52 -4.01 -16.34 13.34
C ILE A 52 -3.46 -14.94 13.69
N PHE A 53 -3.76 -13.92 12.88
CA PHE A 53 -3.17 -12.59 13.06
C PHE A 53 -3.69 -11.86 14.29
N ASP A 54 -4.98 -11.97 14.63
CA ASP A 54 -5.54 -11.44 15.88
C ASP A 54 -4.78 -11.97 17.12
N ARG A 55 -4.37 -13.24 17.11
CA ARG A 55 -3.58 -13.82 18.20
C ARG A 55 -2.16 -13.28 18.22
N LEU A 56 -1.53 -13.21 17.05
CA LEU A 56 -0.17 -12.68 16.89
C LEU A 56 -0.04 -11.20 17.25
N GLN A 57 -1.11 -10.41 17.17
CA GLN A 57 -1.13 -9.02 17.66
C GLN A 57 -0.96 -8.93 19.18
N ASN A 58 -1.47 -9.92 19.91
CA ASN A 58 -1.57 -9.86 21.37
C ASN A 58 -0.46 -10.63 22.08
N SER A 59 0.16 -11.62 21.42
CA SER A 59 1.20 -12.45 22.03
C SER A 59 2.10 -13.10 20.96
N ARG A 60 3.11 -13.82 21.43
CA ARG A 60 4.12 -14.49 20.61
C ARG A 60 3.88 -16.00 20.62
N TYR A 61 3.91 -16.62 19.44
CA TYR A 61 3.60 -18.05 19.32
C TYR A 61 4.48 -18.76 18.30
N THR A 62 4.83 -20.01 18.56
CA THR A 62 5.29 -20.94 17.54
C THR A 62 4.12 -21.40 16.65
N ILE A 63 4.44 -21.99 15.48
CA ILE A 63 3.43 -22.59 14.60
C ILE A 63 2.60 -23.64 15.34
N SER A 64 3.24 -24.48 16.15
CA SER A 64 2.57 -25.58 16.84
C SER A 64 1.65 -25.06 17.96
N GLU A 65 2.06 -24.04 18.70
CA GLU A 65 1.18 -23.41 19.72
C GLU A 65 -0.07 -22.78 19.09
N LEU A 66 0.07 -22.04 17.97
CA LEU A 66 -1.08 -21.51 17.23
C LEU A 66 -1.98 -22.62 16.68
N ALA A 67 -1.37 -23.67 16.14
CA ALA A 67 -2.08 -24.81 15.57
C ALA A 67 -2.92 -25.52 16.63
N ASP A 68 -2.35 -25.75 17.82
CA ASP A 68 -3.04 -26.37 18.96
C ASP A 68 -4.17 -25.49 19.48
N GLU A 69 -3.92 -24.19 19.68
CA GLU A 69 -4.93 -23.26 20.23
C GLU A 69 -6.10 -23.05 19.26
N ILE A 70 -5.81 -22.87 17.97
CA ILE A 70 -6.85 -22.76 16.94
C ILE A 70 -7.46 -24.13 16.64
N GLY A 71 -6.76 -25.24 16.96
CA GLY A 71 -7.10 -26.63 16.71
C GLY A 71 -7.09 -27.04 15.24
N VAL A 72 -6.07 -26.63 14.50
CA VAL A 72 -5.81 -26.98 13.10
C VAL A 72 -4.43 -27.61 12.98
N ARG A 73 -4.13 -28.32 11.88
CA ARG A 73 -2.77 -28.84 11.67
C ARG A 73 -1.75 -27.73 11.41
N ASP A 74 -0.53 -27.89 11.90
CA ASP A 74 0.63 -27.00 11.70
C ASP A 74 0.83 -26.56 10.25
N LYS A 75 0.58 -27.46 9.29
CA LYS A 75 0.71 -27.17 7.85
C LYS A 75 -0.13 -25.96 7.42
N PHE A 76 -1.34 -25.80 7.95
CA PHE A 76 -2.22 -24.69 7.56
C PHE A 76 -1.73 -23.37 8.12
N VAL A 77 -1.34 -23.34 9.40
CA VAL A 77 -0.74 -22.15 10.03
C VAL A 77 0.55 -21.75 9.29
N ARG A 78 1.43 -22.73 9.03
CA ARG A 78 2.68 -22.51 8.28
C ARG A 78 2.44 -21.91 6.89
N ASN A 79 1.44 -22.41 6.16
CA ASN A 79 1.09 -21.90 4.84
C ASN A 79 0.62 -20.44 4.89
N VAL A 80 -0.21 -20.08 5.87
CA VAL A 80 -0.68 -18.69 6.06
C VAL A 80 0.50 -17.78 6.40
N ILE A 81 1.34 -18.17 7.36
CA ILE A 81 2.52 -17.40 7.77
C ILE A 81 3.50 -17.22 6.59
N ASN A 82 3.86 -18.29 5.88
CA ASN A 82 4.80 -18.21 4.76
C ASN A 82 4.27 -17.34 3.61
N LYS A 83 2.95 -17.36 3.35
CA LYS A 83 2.34 -16.51 2.33
C LYS A 83 2.56 -15.02 2.61
N HIS A 84 2.41 -14.59 3.87
CA HIS A 84 2.52 -13.17 4.26
C HIS A 84 3.94 -12.77 4.71
N ARG A 85 4.83 -13.75 4.91
CA ARG A 85 6.25 -13.51 5.23
C ARG A 85 7.07 -13.11 4.00
N HIS A 86 6.71 -13.60 2.82
CA HIS A 86 7.55 -13.54 1.62
C HIS A 86 6.96 -12.75 0.46
N ARG A 87 5.68 -12.39 0.50
CA ARG A 87 5.01 -11.67 -0.59
C ARG A 87 4.15 -10.55 -0.04
N ARG A 88 4.47 -9.31 -0.46
CA ARG A 88 3.69 -8.07 -0.34
C ARG A 88 3.14 -7.80 1.07
N PHE A 89 3.88 -6.98 1.84
CA PHE A 89 3.47 -6.53 3.17
C PHE A 89 2.16 -5.77 3.16
N GLU A 90 1.78 -5.20 2.01
CA GLU A 90 0.53 -4.49 1.71
C GLU A 90 -0.65 -5.02 2.52
N LYS A 91 -0.97 -6.32 2.40
CA LYS A 91 -2.15 -6.85 3.09
C LYS A 91 -2.11 -6.71 4.62
N LEU A 92 -0.95 -6.90 5.25
CA LEU A 92 -0.81 -6.75 6.71
C LEU A 92 -0.74 -5.28 7.13
N LEU A 93 -0.18 -4.43 6.27
CA LEU A 93 -0.16 -2.98 6.49
C LEU A 93 -1.57 -2.40 6.39
N ASP A 94 -2.32 -2.80 5.36
CA ASP A 94 -3.68 -2.33 5.09
C ASP A 94 -4.67 -2.84 6.15
N GLU A 95 -4.66 -4.15 6.45
CA GLU A 95 -5.67 -4.74 7.36
C GLU A 95 -5.32 -4.58 8.86
N TYR A 96 -4.03 -4.49 9.22
CA TYR A 96 -3.60 -4.53 10.63
C TYR A 96 -2.65 -3.41 11.03
N SER A 97 -2.21 -2.56 10.08
CA SER A 97 -1.15 -1.57 10.30
C SER A 97 0.06 -2.17 11.04
N ALA A 98 0.46 -3.38 10.64
CA ALA A 98 1.42 -4.16 11.40
C ALA A 98 2.31 -5.03 10.49
N VAL A 99 3.42 -5.49 11.06
CA VAL A 99 4.39 -6.30 10.34
C VAL A 99 4.69 -7.58 11.08
N LEU A 100 4.67 -8.70 10.34
CA LEU A 100 5.01 -10.00 10.87
C LEU A 100 6.50 -10.05 11.24
N ARG A 101 6.80 -10.53 12.46
CA ARG A 101 8.15 -10.73 12.98
C ARG A 101 8.31 -12.18 13.43
N ALA A 102 9.54 -12.68 13.35
CA ALA A 102 9.88 -14.04 13.73
C ALA A 102 11.19 -14.04 14.52
N LYS A 103 11.23 -14.73 15.65
CA LYS A 103 12.41 -14.87 16.50
C LYS A 103 12.89 -16.31 16.51
N ALA A 104 14.19 -16.52 16.34
CA ALA A 104 14.79 -17.84 16.57
C ALA A 104 14.74 -18.19 18.06
N THR A 105 14.32 -19.41 18.37
CA THR A 105 14.44 -19.95 19.73
C THR A 105 15.78 -20.69 19.88
N ASN A 106 16.13 -21.12 21.09
CA ASN A 106 17.29 -22.00 21.34
C ASN A 106 17.15 -23.42 20.70
N GLY A 107 16.21 -23.60 19.76
CA GLY A 107 15.93 -24.83 19.02
C GLY A 107 15.52 -24.54 17.57
N PRO A 108 14.99 -25.55 16.83
CA PRO A 108 14.66 -25.40 15.40
C PRO A 108 13.40 -24.57 15.14
N ALA A 109 12.65 -24.20 16.19
CA ALA A 109 11.38 -23.50 16.06
C ALA A 109 11.56 -21.97 16.01
N LEU A 110 10.72 -21.32 15.21
CA LEU A 110 10.56 -19.87 15.20
C LEU A 110 9.31 -19.49 16.01
N VAL A 111 9.43 -18.41 16.77
CA VAL A 111 8.32 -17.75 17.47
C VAL A 111 7.92 -16.53 16.66
N TYR A 112 6.65 -16.41 16.32
CA TYR A 112 6.10 -15.33 15.50
C TYR A 112 5.36 -14.31 16.37
N SER A 113 5.38 -13.05 15.95
CA SER A 113 4.57 -11.96 16.50
C SER A 113 4.12 -11.02 15.38
N LEU A 114 3.03 -10.28 15.59
CA LEU A 114 2.59 -9.22 14.68
C LEU A 114 2.84 -7.88 15.37
N GLU A 115 3.83 -7.13 14.90
CA GLU A 115 4.25 -5.87 15.51
C GLU A 115 3.57 -4.69 14.81
N SER A 116 2.68 -3.99 15.51
CA SER A 116 2.03 -2.78 14.99
C SER A 116 3.03 -1.66 14.69
N ILE A 117 2.80 -0.94 13.60
CA ILE A 117 3.52 0.28 13.25
C ILE A 117 3.19 1.33 14.33
N PRO A 118 4.21 1.90 15.00
CA PRO A 118 3.99 2.92 16.02
C PRO A 118 3.22 4.12 15.47
N TYR A 119 2.33 4.69 16.30
CA TYR A 119 1.54 5.88 15.94
C TYR A 119 2.41 7.01 15.35
N PHE A 120 3.55 7.30 15.98
CA PHE A 120 4.51 8.28 15.48
C PHE A 120 4.95 8.03 14.03
N ALA A 121 5.23 6.78 13.65
CA ALA A 121 5.64 6.47 12.28
C ALA A 121 4.46 6.60 11.31
N ARG A 122 3.26 6.15 11.71
CA ARG A 122 2.05 6.32 10.88
C ARG A 122 1.79 7.79 10.55
N VAL A 123 1.98 8.67 11.52
CA VAL A 123 1.69 10.10 11.38
C VAL A 123 2.85 10.88 10.76
N MET A 124 4.08 10.70 11.24
CA MET A 124 5.22 11.56 10.87
C MET A 124 6.10 11.00 9.75
N ASP A 125 5.90 9.75 9.36
CA ASP A 125 6.74 9.06 8.37
C ASP A 125 5.92 7.96 7.67
N PRO A 126 4.89 8.32 6.91
CA PRO A 126 3.95 7.36 6.36
C PRO A 126 4.59 6.45 5.30
N THR A 127 5.78 6.77 4.76
CA THR A 127 6.58 5.87 3.91
C THR A 127 7.39 4.85 4.72
N LEU A 128 7.56 5.07 6.03
CA LEU A 128 8.49 4.39 6.92
C LEU A 128 9.98 4.60 6.60
N SER A 129 10.32 5.39 5.59
CA SER A 129 11.70 5.53 5.13
C SER A 129 12.56 6.32 6.11
N CYS A 130 12.01 7.35 6.77
CA CYS A 130 12.76 8.13 7.75
C CYS A 130 13.05 7.30 9.01
N SER A 131 12.04 6.57 9.50
CA SER A 131 12.07 5.78 10.72
C SER A 131 12.89 4.50 10.57
N LEU A 132 12.81 3.83 9.42
CA LEU A 132 13.53 2.57 9.20
C LEU A 132 14.88 2.76 8.52
N LEU A 133 14.97 3.63 7.52
CA LEU A 133 16.15 3.79 6.66
C LEU A 133 16.97 5.05 6.96
N ARG A 134 16.52 5.89 7.91
CA ARG A 134 17.19 7.15 8.31
C ARG A 134 17.24 8.20 7.18
N TRP A 135 16.26 8.22 6.29
CA TRP A 135 16.23 9.14 5.14
C TRP A 135 15.90 10.59 5.45
N ASN A 136 15.60 10.92 6.69
CA ASN A 136 15.16 12.26 7.07
C ASN A 136 16.12 13.37 6.58
N ASP A 137 17.43 13.13 6.66
CA ASP A 137 18.43 14.11 6.23
C ASP A 137 18.60 14.13 4.70
N LEU A 138 18.56 12.95 4.06
CA LEU A 138 18.65 12.82 2.59
C LEU A 138 17.50 13.52 1.87
N LEU A 139 16.27 13.36 2.37
CA LEU A 139 15.09 14.03 1.82
C LEU A 139 15.20 15.55 1.94
N ALA A 140 15.70 16.04 3.08
CA ALA A 140 15.86 17.47 3.31
C ALA A 140 16.98 18.13 2.47
N GLU A 141 17.97 17.34 2.05
CA GLU A 141 19.09 17.82 1.22
C GLU A 141 18.79 17.74 -0.27
N ARG A 142 18.03 16.73 -0.72
CA ARG A 142 17.76 16.47 -2.14
C ARG A 142 16.48 17.12 -2.65
N LEU A 143 15.49 17.35 -1.80
CA LEU A 143 14.17 17.85 -2.19
C LEU A 143 13.89 19.22 -1.57
N ASP A 144 12.99 19.97 -2.21
CA ASP A 144 12.60 21.30 -1.77
C ASP A 144 11.83 21.24 -0.44
N ALA A 145 12.35 21.95 0.56
CA ALA A 145 11.73 22.13 1.86
C ALA A 145 11.21 23.57 2.01
N THR A 146 9.99 23.74 2.50
CA THR A 146 9.34 25.05 2.61
C THR A 146 10.03 25.95 3.65
N GLU A 147 9.78 25.75 4.93
CA GLU A 147 10.46 26.43 6.03
C GLU A 147 10.38 25.58 7.30
N ARG A 148 11.26 25.84 8.29
CA ARG A 148 11.13 25.22 9.61
C ARG A 148 9.95 25.80 10.36
N ILE A 149 8.98 24.94 10.68
CA ILE A 149 7.82 25.24 11.50
C ILE A 149 8.12 24.80 12.94
N PRO A 150 8.12 25.72 13.92
CA PRO A 150 8.31 25.37 15.32
C PRO A 150 7.12 24.59 15.89
N ALA A 151 7.37 23.79 16.91
CA ALA A 151 6.33 23.14 17.70
C ALA A 151 5.30 24.16 18.23
N GLY A 152 4.03 23.76 18.24
CA GLY A 152 2.88 24.56 18.63
C GLY A 152 2.44 25.60 17.59
N LYS A 153 3.14 25.74 16.45
CA LYS A 153 2.69 26.57 15.34
C LYS A 153 1.85 25.73 14.37
N VAL A 154 0.65 26.21 14.08
CA VAL A 154 -0.31 25.64 13.13
C VAL A 154 -0.19 26.30 11.77
N THR A 155 -0.40 25.51 10.71
CA THR A 155 -0.48 25.93 9.31
C THR A 155 -1.60 25.17 8.59
N ASP A 156 -2.11 25.72 7.49
CA ASP A 156 -3.14 25.05 6.67
C ASP A 156 -2.67 23.67 6.17
N ILE A 157 -1.36 23.52 5.90
CA ILE A 157 -0.73 22.24 5.50
C ILE A 157 -0.91 21.17 6.59
N ASP A 158 -0.91 21.56 7.87
CA ASP A 158 -1.07 20.58 8.96
C ASP A 158 -2.49 20.01 8.99
N GLU A 159 -3.50 20.84 8.75
CA GLU A 159 -4.91 20.41 8.72
C GLU A 159 -5.13 19.44 7.56
N ASP A 160 -4.67 19.83 6.35
CA ASP A 160 -4.78 19.01 5.14
C ASP A 160 -4.04 17.68 5.32
N TYR A 161 -2.80 17.73 5.82
CA TYR A 161 -1.99 16.55 6.04
C TYR A 161 -2.60 15.61 7.10
N ALA A 162 -3.05 16.17 8.23
CA ALA A 162 -3.69 15.40 9.28
C ALA A 162 -4.94 14.68 8.76
N TRP A 163 -5.75 15.34 7.94
CA TRP A 163 -6.93 14.74 7.33
C TRP A 163 -6.56 13.57 6.40
N VAL A 164 -5.61 13.78 5.49
CA VAL A 164 -5.17 12.76 4.52
C VAL A 164 -4.61 11.53 5.24
N ILE A 165 -3.69 11.74 6.19
CA ILE A 165 -3.03 10.65 6.89
C ILE A 165 -3.95 9.94 7.87
N SER A 166 -4.89 10.67 8.48
CA SER A 166 -5.90 10.06 9.35
C SER A 166 -6.85 9.17 8.57
N ASN A 167 -7.31 9.62 7.41
CA ASN A 167 -8.12 8.77 6.54
C ASN A 167 -7.35 7.55 6.04
N TYR A 168 -6.06 7.71 5.73
CA TYR A 168 -5.22 6.59 5.27
C TYR A 168 -4.98 5.53 6.36
N TRP A 169 -4.79 5.92 7.62
CA TRP A 169 -4.49 5.02 8.73
C TRP A 169 -5.68 4.69 9.64
N ASP A 170 -6.89 5.15 9.30
CA ASP A 170 -8.10 5.08 10.13
C ASP A 170 -7.86 5.65 11.55
N LEU A 171 -7.38 6.91 11.60
CA LEU A 171 -7.11 7.66 12.82
C LEU A 171 -8.12 8.81 12.98
N ASP A 172 -8.16 9.37 14.19
CA ASP A 172 -8.87 10.62 14.43
C ASP A 172 -8.05 11.82 13.89
N PRO A 173 -8.63 12.68 13.02
CA PRO A 173 -7.94 13.84 12.45
C PRO A 173 -7.54 14.89 13.48
N ASP A 174 -8.35 15.13 14.51
CA ASP A 174 -8.07 16.15 15.52
C ASP A 174 -6.89 15.69 16.40
N ASP A 175 -6.90 14.43 16.85
CA ASP A 175 -5.79 13.85 17.61
C ASP A 175 -4.49 13.84 16.78
N THR A 176 -4.60 13.55 15.48
CA THR A 176 -3.46 13.52 14.56
C THR A 176 -2.88 14.91 14.35
N PHE A 177 -3.74 15.90 14.14
CA PHE A 177 -3.36 17.29 14.02
C PHE A 177 -2.65 17.79 15.28
N ASP A 178 -3.25 17.58 16.45
CA ASP A 178 -2.67 17.95 17.74
C ASP A 178 -1.28 17.30 17.90
N PHE A 179 -1.15 16.02 17.58
CA PHE A 179 0.12 15.30 17.66
C PHE A 179 1.20 15.85 16.73
N ILE A 180 0.88 16.18 15.48
CA ILE A 180 1.85 16.74 14.51
C ILE A 180 2.43 18.05 15.04
N THR A 181 1.60 18.87 15.68
CA THR A 181 2.02 20.19 16.19
C THR A 181 2.98 20.08 17.38
N GLU A 182 3.15 18.93 18.01
CA GLU A 182 4.12 18.72 19.10
C GLU A 182 5.58 18.82 18.62
N PHE A 183 5.84 18.75 17.32
CA PHE A 183 7.19 18.64 16.77
C PHE A 183 7.61 19.86 15.94
N ASP A 184 8.88 20.23 16.10
CA ASP A 184 9.61 21.06 15.14
C ASP A 184 9.77 20.29 13.83
N ARG A 185 9.13 20.78 12.76
CA ARG A 185 9.02 20.09 11.47
C ARG A 185 9.34 20.99 10.29
N ARG A 186 9.61 20.36 9.15
CA ARG A 186 9.60 20.96 7.81
C ARG A 186 8.68 20.10 6.95
N TYR A 187 8.19 20.64 5.85
CA TYR A 187 7.53 19.85 4.82
C TYR A 187 8.40 19.80 3.57
N VAL A 188 8.49 18.62 2.99
CA VAL A 188 9.14 18.39 1.70
C VAL A 188 8.09 18.01 0.68
N GLU A 189 8.12 18.68 -0.47
CA GLU A 189 7.23 18.36 -1.58
C GLU A 189 7.70 17.08 -2.29
N THR A 190 6.79 16.13 -2.47
CA THR A 190 7.05 14.85 -3.14
C THR A 190 5.92 14.51 -4.10
N ALA A 191 6.12 13.52 -4.96
CA ALA A 191 5.06 12.94 -5.80
C ALA A 191 3.88 12.37 -4.99
N LEU A 192 4.05 12.12 -3.68
CA LEU A 192 2.99 11.67 -2.76
C LEU A 192 2.30 12.83 -2.01
N GLY A 193 2.68 14.07 -2.30
CA GLY A 193 2.28 15.25 -1.55
C GLY A 193 3.33 15.71 -0.53
N PRO A 194 3.01 16.72 0.28
CA PRO A 194 3.94 17.25 1.28
C PRO A 194 4.14 16.24 2.42
N LEU A 195 5.39 15.83 2.65
CA LEU A 195 5.75 14.92 3.74
C LEU A 195 6.47 15.68 4.87
N PRO A 196 6.10 15.45 6.14
CA PRO A 196 6.75 16.09 7.27
C PRO A 196 8.11 15.44 7.56
N LEU A 197 9.10 16.29 7.79
CA LEU A 197 10.42 15.91 8.29
C LEU A 197 10.62 16.51 9.68
N VAL A 198 10.70 15.66 10.70
CA VAL A 198 10.91 16.10 12.08
C VAL A 198 12.31 15.78 12.58
N SER A 199 12.89 16.71 13.32
CA SER A 199 14.21 16.49 13.94
C SER A 199 14.07 15.72 15.26
N ASN A 200 13.63 14.46 15.22
CA ASN A 200 13.46 13.61 16.41
C ASN A 200 14.08 12.22 16.24
N ALA A 201 15.41 12.17 16.28
CA ALA A 201 16.18 10.94 16.12
C ALA A 201 15.81 9.85 17.15
N GLU A 202 15.44 10.22 18.37
CA GLU A 202 15.08 9.25 19.41
C GLU A 202 13.77 8.52 19.07
N LYS A 203 12.74 9.24 18.59
CA LYS A 203 11.48 8.62 18.16
C LYS A 203 11.68 7.72 16.95
N TYR A 204 12.43 8.17 15.94
CA TYR A 204 12.77 7.33 14.79
C TYR A 204 13.54 6.07 15.22
N GLU A 205 14.54 6.20 16.10
CA GLU A 205 15.29 5.05 16.61
C GLU A 205 14.39 4.10 17.42
N SER A 206 13.44 4.61 18.17
CA SER A 206 12.48 3.77 18.90
C SER A 206 11.62 2.93 17.95
N VAL A 207 11.19 3.49 16.82
CA VAL A 207 10.47 2.74 15.77
C VAL A 207 11.39 1.67 15.17
N ARG A 208 12.59 2.07 14.75
CA ARG A 208 13.59 1.18 14.18
C ARG A 208 13.91 0.02 15.10
N ARG A 209 14.19 0.29 16.38
CA ARG A 209 14.49 -0.72 17.39
C ARG A 209 13.32 -1.67 17.59
N ARG A 210 12.10 -1.15 17.71
CA ARG A 210 10.89 -1.99 17.88
C ARG A 210 10.71 -2.95 16.70
N LEU A 211 10.84 -2.45 15.48
CA LEU A 211 10.64 -3.22 14.27
C LEU A 211 11.87 -4.04 13.87
N GLY A 212 13.03 -3.72 14.45
CA GLY A 212 14.34 -4.24 14.07
C GLY A 212 15.09 -4.98 15.17
N GLU A 213 14.50 -5.25 16.34
CA GLU A 213 15.16 -6.00 17.43
C GLU A 213 16.00 -7.15 16.85
N ALA A 214 17.33 -6.98 16.87
CA ALA A 214 18.26 -7.57 15.89
C ALA A 214 18.29 -9.11 15.87
N GLU A 215 17.78 -9.77 16.90
CA GLU A 215 17.60 -11.22 16.95
C GLU A 215 16.41 -11.73 16.10
N ASN A 216 15.57 -10.84 15.57
CA ASN A 216 14.25 -11.13 14.99
C ASN A 216 14.13 -10.83 13.48
N ALA A 217 15.05 -10.06 12.89
CA ALA A 217 14.99 -9.75 11.45
C ALA A 217 15.44 -10.94 10.58
N TYR A 218 16.47 -11.67 11.04
CA TYR A 218 17.13 -12.74 10.29
C TYR A 218 16.26 -13.99 10.04
N ALA A 219 15.42 -14.36 11.00
CA ALA A 219 14.55 -15.55 10.87
C ALA A 219 13.50 -15.41 9.74
N ARG A 220 13.26 -14.19 9.22
CA ARG A 220 12.41 -13.99 8.04
C ARG A 220 13.05 -14.43 6.72
N ARG A 221 14.37 -14.56 6.62
CA ARG A 221 15.04 -14.90 5.35
C ARG A 221 15.70 -16.27 5.31
N LYS A 222 15.81 -16.97 6.45
CA LYS A 222 16.27 -18.37 6.48
C LYS A 222 15.33 -19.27 5.65
N GLY A 223 15.85 -19.84 4.56
CA GLY A 223 15.14 -20.75 3.65
C GLY A 223 14.51 -20.11 2.41
N ILE A 224 14.91 -18.89 2.03
CA ILE A 224 14.68 -18.38 0.67
C ILE A 224 15.74 -19.04 -0.23
N ASP A 225 15.29 -19.64 -1.33
CA ASP A 225 16.13 -20.21 -2.38
C ASP A 225 17.15 -19.15 -2.85
N ASP A 226 18.32 -19.60 -3.30
CA ASP A 226 19.58 -18.85 -3.52
C ASP A 226 19.54 -17.57 -4.41
N THR A 227 18.36 -17.01 -4.70
CA THR A 227 18.23 -15.65 -5.21
C THR A 227 18.85 -14.68 -4.21
N THR A 228 20.02 -14.16 -4.59
CA THR A 228 20.82 -13.29 -3.74
C THR A 228 20.00 -12.06 -3.33
N PRO A 229 20.30 -11.46 -2.16
CA PRO A 229 19.75 -10.15 -1.77
C PRO A 229 19.75 -9.11 -2.90
N HIS A 230 20.77 -9.15 -3.77
CA HIS A 230 20.89 -8.32 -4.98
C HIS A 230 19.77 -8.55 -5.99
N GLU A 231 19.46 -9.80 -6.35
CA GLU A 231 18.41 -10.11 -7.32
C GLU A 231 17.03 -9.67 -6.84
N GLN A 232 16.77 -9.67 -5.54
CA GLN A 232 15.49 -9.19 -4.98
C GLN A 232 15.38 -7.67 -5.03
N VAL A 233 16.50 -6.98 -4.77
CA VAL A 233 16.61 -5.54 -4.90
C VAL A 233 16.42 -5.13 -6.36
N ASP A 234 17.09 -5.82 -7.29
CA ASP A 234 16.97 -5.56 -8.73
C ASP A 234 15.60 -5.93 -9.29
N THR A 235 14.97 -7.02 -8.79
CA THR A 235 13.60 -7.38 -9.15
C THR A 235 12.62 -6.30 -8.68
N PHE A 236 12.78 -5.80 -7.45
CA PHE A 236 11.93 -4.70 -6.95
C PHE A 236 12.15 -3.41 -7.76
N ALA A 237 13.40 -3.10 -8.09
CA ALA A 237 13.75 -1.93 -8.89
C ALA A 237 13.20 -2.02 -10.32
N GLY A 238 13.32 -3.19 -10.95
CA GLY A 238 12.91 -3.44 -12.32
C GLY A 238 11.39 -3.60 -12.51
N GLU A 239 10.66 -4.02 -11.48
CA GLU A 239 9.21 -4.18 -11.59
C GLU A 239 8.47 -2.83 -11.61
N HIS A 240 9.01 -1.72 -11.08
CA HIS A 240 8.20 -0.53 -10.74
C HIS A 240 8.84 0.80 -11.21
N ALA A 241 9.23 0.87 -12.48
CA ALA A 241 9.65 2.11 -13.15
C ALA A 241 8.56 3.21 -13.24
N GLU A 242 7.34 2.96 -12.75
CA GLU A 242 6.22 3.90 -12.71
C GLU A 242 5.76 4.07 -11.25
N GLY A 243 5.89 5.30 -10.73
CA GLY A 243 5.81 5.65 -9.30
C GLY A 243 4.67 4.98 -8.52
N GLY A 244 5.04 4.18 -7.51
CA GLY A 244 4.10 3.52 -6.61
C GLY A 244 3.46 4.46 -5.58
N GLY A 245 2.27 4.13 -5.07
CA GLY A 245 1.62 4.89 -3.98
C GLY A 245 2.19 4.60 -2.59
N MET A 246 1.57 5.12 -1.53
CA MET A 246 2.07 5.02 -0.14
C MET A 246 2.43 3.59 0.33
N GLY A 247 1.53 2.62 0.09
CA GLY A 247 1.75 1.22 0.50
C GLY A 247 2.93 0.53 -0.19
N PHE A 248 3.30 1.00 -1.39
CA PHE A 248 4.50 0.55 -2.09
C PHE A 248 5.75 0.99 -1.33
N TYR A 249 5.87 2.29 -1.01
CA TYR A 249 7.02 2.82 -0.27
C TYR A 249 7.18 2.21 1.12
N GLN A 250 6.07 1.92 1.81
CA GLN A 250 6.10 1.20 3.09
C GLN A 250 6.64 -0.22 2.94
N SER A 251 6.11 -0.96 1.96
CA SER A 251 6.55 -2.33 1.68
C SER A 251 8.02 -2.36 1.30
N LEU A 252 8.46 -1.45 0.43
CA LEU A 252 9.84 -1.30 0.02
C LEU A 252 10.74 -0.93 1.20
N SER A 253 10.35 0.05 2.03
CA SER A 253 11.11 0.46 3.21
C SER A 253 11.31 -0.70 4.19
N LEU A 254 10.29 -1.54 4.39
CA LEU A 254 10.40 -2.73 5.22
C LEU A 254 11.34 -3.78 4.62
N ILE A 255 11.30 -4.00 3.30
CA ILE A 255 12.17 -4.95 2.62
C ILE A 255 13.63 -4.52 2.70
N LEU A 256 13.91 -3.26 2.37
CA LEU A 256 15.25 -2.68 2.42
C LEU A 256 15.77 -2.66 3.86
N PHE A 257 14.91 -2.35 4.82
CA PHE A 257 15.26 -2.41 6.24
C PHE A 257 15.70 -3.83 6.66
N ASP A 258 14.96 -4.85 6.25
CA ASP A 258 15.30 -6.24 6.54
C ASP A 258 16.61 -6.67 5.90
N LEU A 259 16.89 -6.17 4.70
CA LEU A 259 18.14 -6.41 3.98
C LEU A 259 19.32 -5.75 4.68
N LEU A 260 19.18 -4.50 5.13
CA LEU A 260 20.22 -3.82 5.90
C LEU A 260 20.52 -4.58 7.20
N GLU A 261 19.49 -5.01 7.93
CA GLU A 261 19.68 -5.80 9.15
C GLU A 261 20.31 -7.18 8.85
N TYR A 262 20.05 -7.78 7.69
CA TYR A 262 20.77 -8.98 7.23
C TYR A 262 22.25 -8.68 6.92
N ALA A 263 22.52 -7.64 6.12
CA ALA A 263 23.86 -7.26 5.68
C ALA A 263 24.79 -6.98 6.87
N ARG A 264 24.28 -6.30 7.90
CA ARG A 264 25.02 -6.00 9.15
C ARG A 264 25.50 -7.25 9.90
N ASN A 265 24.80 -8.38 9.75
CA ASN A 265 25.08 -9.59 10.53
C ASN A 265 25.86 -10.65 9.74
N GLU A 266 25.71 -10.71 8.41
CA GLU A 266 26.19 -11.83 7.59
C GLU A 266 27.07 -11.40 6.41
N ASP A 267 26.60 -10.46 5.58
CA ASP A 267 27.26 -10.09 4.33
C ASP A 267 27.18 -8.59 4.04
N LEU A 268 28.31 -7.89 4.20
CA LEU A 268 28.41 -6.46 3.98
C LEU A 268 28.29 -6.06 2.50
N SER A 269 28.49 -6.97 1.54
CA SER A 269 28.38 -6.64 0.10
C SER A 269 26.95 -6.26 -0.32
N VAL A 270 25.97 -6.71 0.45
CA VAL A 270 24.54 -6.37 0.27
C VAL A 270 24.25 -4.92 0.67
N GLN A 271 25.06 -4.33 1.56
CA GLN A 271 24.86 -2.97 2.05
C GLN A 271 24.98 -1.95 0.91
N ASP A 272 26.04 -2.04 0.11
CA ASP A 272 26.29 -1.10 -1.00
C ASP A 272 25.15 -1.13 -2.03
N ALA A 273 24.59 -2.32 -2.32
CA ALA A 273 23.47 -2.45 -3.25
C ALA A 273 22.17 -1.88 -2.68
N VAL A 274 21.91 -2.05 -1.38
CA VAL A 274 20.74 -1.42 -0.75
C VAL A 274 20.91 0.09 -0.72
N GLU A 275 22.10 0.60 -0.37
CA GLU A 275 22.40 2.04 -0.33
C GLU A 275 22.22 2.70 -1.70
N HIS A 276 22.73 2.07 -2.78
CA HIS A 276 22.54 2.58 -4.14
C HIS A 276 21.05 2.69 -4.53
N GLN A 277 20.22 1.82 -3.99
CA GLN A 277 18.79 1.78 -4.32
C GLN A 277 17.99 2.78 -3.52
N LEU A 278 18.51 3.25 -2.39
CA LEU A 278 17.94 4.41 -1.69
C LEU A 278 17.95 5.64 -2.61
N ASP A 279 19.02 5.83 -3.37
CA ASP A 279 19.14 6.97 -4.29
C ASP A 279 18.12 6.91 -5.43
N VAL A 280 17.90 5.73 -6.01
CA VAL A 280 16.91 5.52 -7.09
C VAL A 280 15.49 5.75 -6.58
N VAL A 281 15.16 5.27 -5.39
CA VAL A 281 13.82 5.45 -4.81
C VAL A 281 13.55 6.92 -4.45
N LEU A 282 14.58 7.68 -4.07
CA LEU A 282 14.46 9.12 -3.89
C LEU A 282 14.13 9.82 -5.21
N GLU A 283 14.73 9.41 -6.34
CA GLU A 283 14.39 9.93 -7.67
C GLU A 283 12.91 9.71 -8.01
N TRP A 284 12.30 8.58 -7.60
CA TRP A 284 10.88 8.33 -7.82
C TRP A 284 9.94 9.18 -6.97
N MET A 285 10.43 9.77 -5.88
CA MET A 285 9.66 10.69 -5.03
C MET A 285 9.81 12.14 -5.45
N GLU A 286 10.81 12.46 -6.28
CA GLU A 286 10.98 13.80 -6.83
C GLU A 286 9.68 14.20 -7.56
N PRO A 287 9.05 15.32 -7.19
CA PRO A 287 7.90 15.82 -7.92
C PRO A 287 8.40 16.16 -9.33
N GLU A 288 7.99 15.41 -10.35
CA GLU A 288 8.48 15.58 -11.71
C GLU A 288 8.53 17.07 -12.08
N HIS A 289 9.71 17.56 -12.46
CA HIS A 289 9.85 18.89 -13.03
C HIS A 289 9.07 18.91 -14.34
N ASN A 290 7.82 19.36 -14.27
CA ASN A 290 6.96 19.45 -15.44
C ASN A 290 7.53 20.53 -16.39
N ASN A 291 8.29 20.06 -17.39
CA ASN A 291 8.73 20.72 -18.62
C ASN A 291 9.34 22.13 -18.49
N GLN A 292 10.67 22.19 -18.40
CA GLN A 292 11.41 23.20 -19.16
C GLN A 292 11.99 22.55 -20.41
N ASN A 293 11.26 22.74 -21.51
CA ASN A 293 11.89 22.87 -22.81
C ASN A 293 12.97 23.96 -22.70
N ASP A 294 14.21 23.56 -22.49
CA ASP A 294 15.37 24.36 -22.89
C ASP A 294 15.35 24.46 -24.42
N VAL A 295 14.56 25.40 -24.92
CA VAL A 295 14.84 26.03 -26.21
C VAL A 295 15.81 27.16 -25.91
N PRO A 296 17.09 27.07 -26.33
CA PRO A 296 17.97 28.21 -26.24
C PRO A 296 17.43 29.29 -27.20
N THR A 297 17.01 30.42 -26.66
CA THR A 297 16.61 31.58 -27.46
C THR A 297 17.78 32.55 -27.59
N GLN A 298 17.98 33.00 -28.83
CA GLN A 298 18.90 34.04 -29.38
C GLN A 298 20.26 33.53 -29.87
N ALA A 299 20.72 33.84 -31.08
CA ALA A 299 20.19 34.61 -32.21
C ALA A 299 21.04 34.26 -33.45
N ASP A 300 20.44 34.35 -34.64
CA ASP A 300 20.96 35.15 -35.78
C ASP A 300 20.34 34.70 -37.12
N ASN A 301 19.52 35.60 -37.67
CA ASN A 301 19.48 36.05 -39.07
C ASN A 301 19.85 35.06 -40.20
N GLU A 302 18.90 34.76 -41.11
CA GLU A 302 18.80 35.41 -42.44
C GLU A 302 17.79 34.70 -43.38
N SER A 303 16.75 35.44 -43.76
CA SER A 303 16.27 35.59 -45.15
C SER A 303 15.46 34.49 -45.89
N VAL A 304 14.35 34.98 -46.47
CA VAL A 304 13.77 34.73 -47.81
C VAL A 304 12.35 34.11 -47.85
N SER A 305 11.46 34.96 -48.39
CA SER A 305 10.19 34.83 -49.12
C SER A 305 9.87 33.46 -49.78
N GLU A 306 8.64 33.07 -50.14
CA GLU A 306 7.48 33.79 -50.68
C GLU A 306 6.28 32.79 -50.78
N ASP A 307 5.08 33.32 -50.57
CA ASP A 307 3.87 33.14 -51.40
C ASP A 307 2.95 31.89 -51.38
N SER A 308 1.67 32.26 -51.53
CA SER A 308 0.57 31.60 -52.25
C SER A 308 -0.47 30.73 -51.52
N THR A 309 -1.65 31.35 -51.46
CA THR A 309 -3.03 30.87 -51.30
C THR A 309 -3.46 29.71 -52.21
N GLY A 310 -4.33 28.84 -51.69
CA GLY A 310 -5.16 27.94 -52.50
C GLY A 310 -6.26 27.22 -51.69
N SER A 311 -7.52 27.55 -51.97
CA SER A 311 -8.73 26.87 -51.47
C SER A 311 -9.32 25.96 -52.57
N SER A 312 -9.82 24.77 -52.18
CA SER A 312 -10.74 23.79 -52.86
C SER A 312 -10.17 22.37 -52.69
N GLU A 313 -10.87 21.28 -52.42
CA GLU A 313 -12.29 20.96 -52.22
C GLU A 313 -12.37 19.45 -51.84
N LEU A 314 -13.45 19.03 -51.16
CA LEU A 314 -14.02 17.66 -51.09
C LEU A 314 -13.45 16.62 -50.07
N ARG A 315 -14.33 16.25 -49.11
CA ARG A 315 -14.39 15.01 -48.29
C ARG A 315 -14.71 13.76 -49.16
N PRO A 316 -14.80 12.51 -48.64
CA PRO A 316 -14.37 11.85 -47.37
C PRO A 316 -13.65 10.48 -47.59
N THR A 317 -13.02 9.89 -46.53
CA THR A 317 -13.16 8.46 -46.10
C THR A 317 -12.16 8.06 -44.99
N SER A 318 -12.72 7.65 -43.84
CA SER A 318 -12.34 6.57 -42.88
C SER A 318 -10.88 6.22 -42.51
N ASN A 319 -10.63 6.24 -41.18
CA ASN A 319 -9.80 5.31 -40.34
C ASN A 319 -8.28 5.29 -40.61
N THR A 320 -7.33 5.29 -39.68
CA THR A 320 -7.13 5.09 -38.22
C THR A 320 -5.81 5.84 -37.89
N ASP A 321 -5.49 6.31 -36.67
CA ASP A 321 -4.95 5.51 -35.56
C ASP A 321 -5.18 6.30 -34.27
N ASP A 322 -6.12 5.84 -33.45
CA ASP A 322 -6.23 6.19 -32.04
C ASP A 322 -5.10 5.45 -31.33
N GLU A 323 -4.08 6.20 -30.86
CA GLU A 323 -3.07 5.67 -29.97
C GLU A 323 -3.74 5.26 -28.64
N GLU A 324 -3.64 3.97 -28.36
CA GLU A 324 -4.18 3.24 -27.22
C GLU A 324 -3.52 3.74 -25.93
N PHE A 325 -4.15 4.72 -25.27
CA PHE A 325 -3.73 5.19 -23.96
C PHE A 325 -4.18 4.20 -22.87
N ASP A 326 -3.23 3.47 -22.28
CA ASP A 326 -3.46 2.65 -21.09
C ASP A 326 -3.56 3.54 -19.84
N TRP A 327 -4.77 3.99 -19.54
CA TRP A 327 -5.06 4.71 -18.30
C TRP A 327 -5.27 3.72 -17.14
N ASN A 328 -4.58 3.99 -16.02
CA ASN A 328 -4.70 3.21 -14.80
C ASN A 328 -6.11 3.38 -14.22
N GLU A 329 -6.79 2.26 -13.93
CA GLU A 329 -8.15 2.19 -13.41
C GLU A 329 -8.38 3.11 -12.21
N ARG A 330 -7.35 3.30 -11.39
CA ARG A 330 -7.37 4.14 -10.20
C ARG A 330 -7.57 5.62 -10.49
N GLU A 331 -6.97 6.16 -11.56
CA GLU A 331 -7.05 7.59 -11.88
C GLU A 331 -8.45 7.98 -12.36
N LEU A 332 -9.10 7.10 -13.13
CA LEU A 332 -10.49 7.25 -13.50
C LEU A 332 -11.36 7.35 -12.23
N LEU A 333 -11.22 6.41 -11.29
CA LEU A 333 -12.05 6.41 -10.08
C LEU A 333 -11.84 7.66 -9.22
N ILE A 334 -10.62 8.16 -9.08
CA ILE A 334 -10.32 9.39 -8.33
C ILE A 334 -11.04 10.60 -8.93
N ASP A 335 -10.94 10.80 -10.25
CA ASP A 335 -11.60 11.92 -10.94
C ASP A 335 -13.12 11.85 -10.84
N LEU A 336 -13.68 10.64 -10.92
CA LEU A 336 -15.12 10.43 -10.82
C LEU A 336 -15.63 10.68 -9.40
N VAL A 337 -14.87 10.31 -8.36
CA VAL A 337 -15.18 10.61 -6.96
C VAL A 337 -15.10 12.11 -6.70
N ALA A 338 -14.03 12.77 -7.14
CA ALA A 338 -13.84 14.21 -6.97
C ALA A 338 -14.99 15.00 -7.59
N LEU A 339 -15.37 14.68 -8.83
CA LEU A 339 -16.50 15.35 -9.50
C LEU A 339 -17.84 15.08 -8.79
N THR A 340 -18.04 13.87 -8.28
CA THR A 340 -19.28 13.53 -7.56
C THR A 340 -19.38 14.29 -6.23
N GLN A 341 -18.25 14.44 -5.53
CA GLN A 341 -18.18 15.24 -4.30
C GLN A 341 -18.40 16.73 -4.56
N GLU A 342 -17.82 17.28 -5.65
CA GLU A 342 -18.02 18.67 -6.07
C GLU A 342 -19.50 18.97 -6.35
N LEU A 343 -20.20 18.06 -7.04
CA LEU A 343 -21.58 18.27 -7.44
C LEU A 343 -22.60 17.90 -6.34
N GLY A 344 -22.19 17.13 -5.33
CA GLY A 344 -23.08 16.59 -4.30
C GLY A 344 -24.14 15.62 -4.85
N ARG A 345 -23.97 15.12 -6.08
CA ARG A 345 -24.82 14.16 -6.78
C ARG A 345 -24.04 13.44 -7.88
N LEU A 346 -24.61 12.35 -8.42
CA LEU A 346 -24.00 11.64 -9.55
C LEU A 346 -23.86 12.57 -10.77
N PRO A 347 -22.64 12.71 -11.33
CA PRO A 347 -22.41 13.46 -12.56
C PRO A 347 -23.00 12.72 -13.78
N ASN A 348 -23.50 13.48 -14.76
CA ASN A 348 -23.93 12.93 -16.04
C ASN A 348 -22.79 12.91 -17.08
N GLU A 349 -22.99 12.24 -18.22
CA GLU A 349 -21.98 12.08 -19.28
C GLU A 349 -21.37 13.42 -19.74
N THR A 350 -22.19 14.46 -19.86
CA THR A 350 -21.73 15.79 -20.28
C THR A 350 -20.85 16.44 -19.21
N GLU A 351 -21.26 16.35 -17.95
CA GLU A 351 -20.49 16.87 -16.81
C GLU A 351 -19.14 16.16 -16.65
N ILE A 352 -19.09 14.85 -16.91
CA ILE A 352 -17.84 14.08 -16.89
C ILE A 352 -16.89 14.55 -18.00
N ASN A 353 -17.38 14.69 -19.23
CA ASN A 353 -16.54 15.14 -20.36
C ASN A 353 -16.03 16.58 -20.18
N ASP A 354 -16.83 17.45 -19.57
CA ASP A 354 -16.53 18.88 -19.50
C ASP A 354 -15.65 19.23 -18.28
N ARG A 355 -15.69 18.42 -17.22
CA ARG A 355 -15.09 18.77 -15.91
C ARG A 355 -14.10 17.77 -15.35
N THR A 356 -13.99 16.58 -15.95
CA THR A 356 -12.92 15.64 -15.58
C THR A 356 -11.85 15.60 -16.65
N ARG A 357 -10.70 15.03 -16.29
CA ARG A 357 -9.59 14.84 -17.23
C ARG A 357 -9.89 13.75 -18.26
N PHE A 358 -10.90 12.93 -17.99
CA PHE A 358 -11.25 11.75 -18.78
C PHE A 358 -12.62 11.89 -19.43
N SER A 359 -12.77 11.47 -20.68
CA SER A 359 -14.10 11.41 -21.29
C SER A 359 -14.95 10.30 -20.65
N HIS A 360 -16.27 10.46 -20.62
CA HIS A 360 -17.21 9.43 -20.17
C HIS A 360 -17.00 8.08 -20.88
N ARG A 361 -16.50 8.08 -22.13
CA ARG A 361 -16.17 6.85 -22.88
C ARG A 361 -15.04 6.08 -22.24
N ALA A 362 -14.02 6.74 -21.69
CA ALA A 362 -12.93 6.07 -20.99
C ALA A 362 -13.44 5.25 -19.79
N TYR A 363 -14.44 5.76 -19.07
CA TYR A 363 -15.11 5.03 -17.99
C TYR A 363 -15.96 3.87 -18.49
N VAL A 364 -16.69 4.04 -19.60
CA VAL A 364 -17.50 2.96 -20.19
C VAL A 364 -16.61 1.86 -20.76
N GLU A 365 -15.48 2.20 -21.36
CA GLU A 365 -14.52 1.24 -21.91
C GLU A 365 -13.79 0.47 -20.80
N LYS A 366 -13.39 1.14 -19.71
CA LYS A 366 -12.71 0.50 -18.58
C LYS A 366 -13.65 -0.33 -17.69
N PHE A 367 -14.86 0.18 -17.40
CA PHE A 367 -15.78 -0.42 -16.41
C PHE A 367 -17.05 -1.02 -17.02
N GLY A 368 -17.24 -0.95 -18.34
CA GLY A 368 -18.40 -1.46 -19.07
C GLY A 368 -19.64 -0.56 -19.01
N SER A 369 -19.78 0.29 -18.00
CA SER A 369 -20.81 1.34 -17.91
C SER A 369 -20.46 2.39 -16.84
N LEU A 370 -21.05 3.59 -16.92
CA LEU A 370 -20.88 4.59 -15.86
C LEU A 370 -21.40 4.12 -14.50
N MET A 371 -22.49 3.35 -14.46
CA MET A 371 -23.00 2.78 -13.19
C MET A 371 -22.04 1.77 -12.57
N ALA A 372 -21.31 1.01 -13.40
CA ALA A 372 -20.25 0.14 -12.90
C ALA A 372 -19.06 0.96 -12.40
N ALA A 373 -18.69 2.04 -13.10
CA ALA A 373 -17.65 2.96 -12.62
C ALA A 373 -18.00 3.60 -11.27
N PHE A 374 -19.26 4.02 -11.06
CA PHE A 374 -19.71 4.55 -9.76
C PHE A 374 -19.68 3.49 -8.64
N ARG A 375 -19.95 2.22 -8.94
CA ARG A 375 -19.81 1.12 -7.96
C ARG A 375 -18.33 0.84 -7.65
N SER A 376 -17.48 0.77 -8.67
CA SER A 376 -16.04 0.58 -8.50
C SER A 376 -15.40 1.76 -7.74
N ALA A 377 -15.95 2.96 -7.89
CA ALA A 377 -15.55 4.16 -7.16
C ALA A 377 -16.05 4.20 -5.71
N GLY A 378 -16.86 3.23 -5.28
CA GLY A 378 -17.49 3.21 -3.96
C GLY A 378 -18.56 4.29 -3.76
N ILE A 379 -19.00 4.95 -4.82
CA ILE A 379 -20.03 6.00 -4.81
C ILE A 379 -21.43 5.38 -4.66
N LEU A 380 -21.63 4.17 -5.21
CA LEU A 380 -22.86 3.39 -5.06
C LEU A 380 -22.56 2.07 -4.36
N THR A 381 -23.21 1.84 -3.22
CA THR A 381 -23.22 0.54 -2.52
C THR A 381 -24.32 -0.35 -3.12
N GLU A 382 -24.11 -1.67 -3.21
CA GLU A 382 -25.01 -2.61 -3.92
C GLU A 382 -26.46 -2.72 -3.38
N ASP A 383 -26.83 -2.00 -2.33
CA ASP A 383 -28.17 -2.02 -1.74
C ASP A 383 -29.00 -0.75 -1.99
N VAL A 384 -29.40 -0.50 -3.24
CA VAL A 384 -30.69 0.19 -3.51
C VAL A 384 -31.27 -0.32 -4.85
N SER A 385 -31.79 -1.55 -4.84
CA SER A 385 -32.73 -2.04 -5.85
C SER A 385 -33.71 -3.02 -5.21
N ASN A 386 -34.51 -2.50 -4.27
CA ASN A 386 -35.91 -2.89 -4.11
C ASN A 386 -36.62 -1.87 -3.21
N ASN A 387 -37.05 -0.76 -3.81
CA ASN A 387 -38.41 -0.28 -3.64
C ASN A 387 -38.82 0.59 -4.82
#